data_AF-A0A2S5N492-F1
#
_entry.id   AF-A0A2S5N492-F1
#
_cell.length_a   1.000
_cell.length_b   1.000
_cell.length_c   1.000
_cell.angle_alpha   90.00
_cell.angle_beta   90.00
_cell.angle_gamma   90.00
#
_symmetry.space_group_name_H-M   'P 1'
#
loop_
_entity.id
_entity.type
_entity.pdbx_description
1 polymer ?
#
loop_
_entity_poly.entity_id
_entity_poly.type
_entity_poly.pdbx_seq_one_letter_code
_entity_poly.pdbx_strand_id
1 'polypeptide(L)'
;DGVVGLDCGANIGVHTVEWAKHMHQWGRVIAFEAQEKVYYALAGNIAINNCLNASAQLAAVGSENKEIKIPVPDYLVPASFGSLELKQNKSNEFIGQNIDYSDAAMLAVQQKTIDSLNLPRVDLIKIDVEGMEVDVLQGAVETIKRCKPMMTIEIIKTDKVQVEAFLMLHGYQTYPMGINILAIHHSDPGITHINTTETGINLTI
;
A
#
# COMPACT_ATOMS: atom_id res chain seq x y z
N ASP A 1 -6.66 1.37 23.25
CA ASP A 1 -5.51 1.70 22.38
C ASP A 1 -5.95 1.83 20.94
N GLY A 2 -5.55 2.92 20.28
CA GLY A 2 -5.94 3.21 18.90
C GLY A 2 -5.32 2.29 17.86
N VAL A 3 -5.99 2.17 16.72
CA VAL A 3 -5.50 1.45 15.54
C VAL A 3 -4.57 2.34 14.72
N VAL A 4 -3.49 1.76 14.22
CA VAL A 4 -2.54 2.39 13.28
C VAL A 4 -2.59 1.68 11.94
N GLY A 5 -3.09 2.37 10.91
CA GLY A 5 -3.13 1.89 9.54
C GLY A 5 -2.05 2.51 8.65
N LEU A 6 -1.45 1.70 7.78
CA LEU A 6 -0.55 2.14 6.73
C LEU A 6 -1.21 1.93 5.36
N ASP A 7 -1.26 2.97 4.54
CA ASP A 7 -1.80 2.92 3.17
C ASP A 7 -0.64 3.14 2.19
N CYS A 8 -0.07 2.05 1.67
CA CYS A 8 1.09 2.07 0.76
C CYS A 8 0.60 2.07 -0.68
N GLY A 9 0.89 3.16 -1.41
CA GLY A 9 0.28 3.45 -2.70
C GLY A 9 -1.14 3.99 -2.54
N ALA A 10 -1.26 5.04 -1.72
CA ALA A 10 -2.53 5.61 -1.32
C ALA A 10 -3.28 6.28 -2.48
N ASN A 11 -2.61 6.56 -3.61
CA ASN A 11 -3.17 7.26 -4.76
C ASN A 11 -3.87 8.54 -4.29
N ILE A 12 -5.10 8.82 -4.70
CA ILE A 12 -5.85 10.01 -4.26
C ILE A 12 -6.49 9.86 -2.86
N GLY A 13 -6.24 8.77 -2.13
CA GLY A 13 -6.63 8.62 -0.72
C GLY A 13 -8.00 8.00 -0.47
N VAL A 14 -8.51 7.16 -1.36
CA VAL A 14 -9.79 6.44 -1.16
C VAL A 14 -9.79 5.69 0.16
N HIS A 15 -8.77 4.87 0.42
CA HIS A 15 -8.67 4.12 1.67
C HIS A 15 -8.26 5.02 2.83
N THR A 16 -7.24 5.86 2.64
CA THR A 16 -6.77 6.81 3.65
C THR A 16 -7.89 7.64 4.27
N VAL A 17 -8.75 8.25 3.45
CA VAL A 17 -9.85 9.11 3.93
C VAL A 17 -10.91 8.30 4.66
N GLU A 18 -11.35 7.17 4.10
CA GLU A 18 -12.38 6.34 4.71
C GLU A 18 -11.91 5.75 6.05
N TRP A 19 -10.68 5.23 6.10
CA TRP A 19 -10.05 4.77 7.32
C TRP A 19 -9.95 5.88 8.37
N ALA A 20 -9.53 7.08 7.98
CA ALA A 20 -9.42 8.20 8.89
C ALA A 20 -10.77 8.63 9.49
N LYS A 21 -11.83 8.66 8.67
CA LYS A 21 -13.21 8.94 9.11
C LYS A 21 -13.73 7.87 10.08
N HIS A 22 -13.56 6.60 9.76
CA HIS A 22 -13.96 5.50 10.65
C HIS A 22 -13.19 5.51 11.97
N MET A 23 -11.92 5.91 11.92
CA MET A 23 -11.02 5.98 13.07
C MET A 23 -10.99 7.34 13.78
N HIS A 24 -12.00 8.19 13.56
CA HIS A 24 -12.01 9.54 14.10
C HIS A 24 -11.88 9.56 15.64
N GLN A 25 -10.96 10.37 16.18
CA GLN A 25 -10.61 10.50 17.61
C GLN A 25 -9.89 9.30 18.26
N TRP A 26 -9.81 8.13 17.61
CA TRP A 26 -9.30 6.93 18.27
C TRP A 26 -8.23 6.17 17.49
N GLY A 27 -8.01 6.42 16.20
CA GLY A 27 -6.93 5.79 15.42
C GLY A 27 -6.26 6.77 14.48
N ARG A 28 -5.24 6.31 13.74
CA ARG A 28 -4.47 7.14 12.80
C ARG A 28 -4.10 6.37 11.53
N VAL A 29 -3.91 7.12 10.44
CA VAL A 29 -3.48 6.60 9.13
C VAL A 29 -2.20 7.28 8.68
N ILE A 30 -1.24 6.50 8.18
CA ILE A 30 -0.06 7.02 7.48
C ILE A 30 -0.12 6.54 6.04
N ALA A 31 -0.28 7.48 5.12
CA ALA A 31 -0.43 7.25 3.70
C ALA A 31 0.87 7.57 2.96
N PHE A 32 1.21 6.75 1.96
CA PHE A 32 2.39 6.93 1.11
C PHE A 32 1.97 7.00 -0.34
N GLU A 33 2.41 8.04 -1.05
CA GLU A 33 2.23 8.19 -2.50
C GLU A 33 3.54 8.73 -3.09
N ALA A 34 4.03 8.08 -4.15
CA ALA A 34 5.32 8.41 -4.75
C ALA A 34 5.19 9.49 -5.83
N GLN A 35 4.07 9.53 -6.54
CA GLN A 35 3.80 10.52 -7.59
C GLN A 35 3.42 11.86 -6.97
N GLU A 36 4.26 12.89 -7.13
CA GLU A 36 4.05 14.20 -6.50
C GLU A 36 2.66 14.81 -6.79
N LYS A 37 2.18 14.73 -8.04
CA LYS A 37 0.88 15.33 -8.40
C LYS A 37 -0.29 14.57 -7.80
N VAL A 38 -0.18 13.25 -7.67
CA VAL A 38 -1.18 12.40 -7.01
C VAL A 38 -1.13 12.59 -5.50
N TYR A 39 0.07 12.72 -4.92
CA TYR A 39 0.29 13.07 -3.51
C TYR A 39 -0.38 14.41 -3.14
N TYR A 40 -0.33 15.43 -4.01
CA TYR A 40 -1.04 16.68 -3.77
C TYR A 40 -2.57 16.48 -3.71
N ALA A 41 -3.13 15.63 -4.57
CA ALA A 41 -4.54 15.27 -4.52
C ALA A 41 -4.89 14.51 -3.22
N LEU A 42 -4.06 13.56 -2.79
CA LEU A 42 -4.17 12.86 -1.50
C LEU A 42 -4.20 13.85 -0.33
N ALA A 43 -3.22 14.75 -0.25
CA ALA A 43 -3.12 15.74 0.81
C ALA A 43 -4.34 16.68 0.81
N GLY A 44 -4.79 17.11 -0.37
CA GLY A 44 -6.01 17.88 -0.54
C GLY A 44 -7.24 17.12 -0.03
N ASN A 45 -7.38 15.84 -0.40
CA ASN A 45 -8.50 15.00 0.02
C ASN A 45 -8.51 14.76 1.54
N ILE A 46 -7.35 14.56 2.17
CA ILE A 46 -7.23 14.51 3.64
C ILE A 46 -7.73 15.82 4.27
N ALA A 47 -7.28 16.96 3.75
CA ALA A 47 -7.61 18.28 4.28
C ALA A 47 -9.10 18.62 4.17
N ILE A 48 -9.71 18.47 2.98
CA ILE A 48 -11.12 18.82 2.75
C ILE A 48 -12.09 17.90 3.52
N ASN A 49 -11.66 16.69 3.88
CA ASN A 49 -12.46 15.75 4.67
C ASN A 49 -12.23 15.90 6.19
N ASN A 50 -11.42 16.87 6.64
CA ASN A 50 -11.04 17.06 8.05
C ASN A 50 -10.46 15.80 8.70
N CYS A 51 -9.69 15.01 7.94
CA CYS A 51 -9.04 13.78 8.42
C CYS A 51 -7.77 14.11 9.21
N LEU A 52 -7.92 14.79 10.36
CA LEU A 52 -6.80 15.28 11.19
C LEU A 52 -5.93 14.16 11.81
N ASN A 53 -6.41 12.92 11.76
CA ASN A 53 -5.70 11.73 12.19
C ASN A 53 -4.99 11.00 11.03
N ALA A 54 -5.02 11.54 9.81
CA ALA A 54 -4.26 11.03 8.69
C ALA A 54 -3.06 11.94 8.36
N SER A 55 -1.96 11.33 7.93
CA SER A 55 -0.79 12.03 7.40
C SER A 55 -0.39 11.42 6.06
N ALA A 56 -0.04 12.25 5.09
CA ALA A 56 0.49 11.81 3.79
C ALA A 56 2.01 12.03 3.71
N GLN A 57 2.72 11.07 3.13
CA GLN A 57 4.15 11.16 2.83
C GLN A 57 4.35 11.04 1.31
N LEU A 58 5.08 12.02 0.74
CA LEU A 58 5.60 11.95 -0.62
C LEU A 58 6.79 10.99 -0.63
N ALA A 59 6.51 9.70 -0.78
CA ALA A 59 7.51 8.65 -0.75
C ALA A 59 6.95 7.36 -1.37
N ALA A 60 7.84 6.61 -2.04
CA ALA A 60 7.60 5.20 -2.31
C ALA A 60 7.84 4.36 -1.05
N VAL A 61 7.23 3.18 -1.00
CA VAL A 61 7.52 2.17 0.04
C VAL A 61 8.23 1.00 -0.64
N GLY A 62 9.28 0.47 -0.03
CA GLY A 62 10.04 -0.65 -0.60
C GLY A 62 11.03 -1.24 0.38
N SER A 63 12.00 -2.00 -0.16
CA SER A 63 12.90 -2.86 0.61
C SER A 63 14.07 -2.13 1.29
N GLU A 64 14.37 -0.90 0.86
CA GLU A 64 15.50 -0.10 1.36
C GLU A 64 15.13 1.39 1.52
N ASN A 65 15.81 2.09 2.44
CA ASN A 65 15.76 3.55 2.52
C ASN A 65 16.77 4.13 1.54
N LYS A 66 16.28 4.74 0.46
CA LYS A 66 17.13 5.32 -0.59
C LYS A 66 16.33 6.32 -1.41
N GLU A 67 17.04 7.11 -2.20
CA GLU A 67 16.41 7.83 -3.30
C GLU A 67 16.24 6.89 -4.50
N ILE A 68 15.06 6.91 -5.10
CA ILE A 68 14.77 6.23 -6.37
C ILE A 68 14.32 7.28 -7.39
N LYS A 69 14.49 6.97 -8.67
CA LYS A 69 13.87 7.74 -9.73
C LYS A 69 12.56 7.09 -10.14
N ILE A 70 11.53 7.88 -10.41
CA ILE A 70 10.23 7.42 -10.91
C ILE A 70 9.86 8.15 -12.20
N PRO A 71 9.14 7.51 -13.15
CA PRO A 71 8.69 8.17 -14.36
C PRO A 71 7.71 9.30 -14.05
N VAL A 72 7.72 10.35 -14.89
CA VAL A 72 6.75 11.44 -14.82
C VAL A 72 5.81 11.35 -16.02
N PRO A 73 4.56 10.89 -15.85
CA PRO A 73 3.58 10.92 -16.93
C PRO A 73 3.16 12.35 -17.25
N ASP A 74 2.58 12.54 -18.44
CA ASP A 74 1.86 13.77 -18.76
C ASP A 74 0.50 13.75 -18.05
N TYR A 75 0.39 14.51 -16.96
CA TYR A 75 -0.84 14.62 -16.17
C TYR A 75 -1.95 15.41 -16.88
N LEU A 76 -1.70 15.99 -18.05
CA LEU A 76 -2.71 16.67 -18.87
C LEU A 76 -3.37 15.71 -19.88
N VAL A 77 -2.85 14.49 -20.03
CA VAL A 77 -3.44 13.44 -20.88
C VAL A 77 -4.26 12.49 -20.01
N PRO A 78 -5.52 12.17 -20.38
CA PRO A 78 -6.31 11.18 -19.67
C PRO A 78 -5.58 9.83 -19.56
N ALA A 79 -5.30 9.40 -18.34
CA ALA A 79 -4.60 8.15 -18.07
C ALA A 79 -4.97 7.58 -16.69
N SER A 80 -4.75 6.28 -16.51
CA SER A 80 -4.88 5.60 -15.21
C SER A 80 -3.61 5.81 -14.38
N PHE A 81 -3.47 6.98 -13.76
CA PHE A 81 -2.27 7.30 -12.96
C PHE A 81 -2.10 6.39 -11.75
N GLY A 82 -3.18 5.81 -11.23
CA GLY A 82 -3.12 4.82 -10.15
C GLY A 82 -2.36 3.57 -10.59
N SER A 83 -2.51 3.17 -11.85
CA SER A 83 -1.91 1.96 -12.44
C SER A 83 -0.47 2.14 -12.91
N LEU A 84 0.18 3.26 -12.60
CA LEU A 84 1.54 3.57 -13.05
C LEU A 84 2.56 2.76 -12.27
N GLU A 85 3.27 1.87 -12.96
CA GLU A 85 4.42 1.14 -12.40
C GLU A 85 5.64 2.08 -12.27
N LEU A 86 6.25 2.14 -11.08
CA LEU A 86 7.41 3.02 -10.85
C LEU A 86 8.69 2.53 -11.53
N LYS A 87 8.75 1.23 -11.88
CA LYS A 87 9.88 0.57 -12.53
C LYS A 87 9.48 0.07 -13.91
N GLN A 88 10.38 0.22 -14.87
CA GLN A 88 10.16 -0.32 -16.21
C GLN A 88 10.22 -1.85 -16.21
N ASN A 89 9.22 -2.48 -16.82
CA ASN A 89 9.09 -3.91 -17.01
C ASN A 89 8.85 -4.22 -18.50
N LYS A 90 9.05 -5.48 -18.91
CA LYS A 90 8.86 -5.90 -20.32
C LYS A 90 7.42 -5.76 -20.80
N SER A 91 6.48 -5.71 -19.88
CA SER A 91 5.04 -5.76 -20.12
C SER A 91 4.32 -4.77 -19.21
N ASN A 92 4.86 -3.55 -19.08
CA ASN A 92 4.16 -2.50 -18.34
C ASN A 92 2.75 -2.31 -18.90
N GLU A 93 1.79 -2.01 -18.02
CA GLU A 93 0.42 -1.71 -18.44
C GLU A 93 0.36 -0.42 -19.26
N PHE A 94 -0.45 -0.41 -20.32
CA PHE A 94 -0.75 0.82 -21.05
C PHE A 94 -1.79 1.63 -20.28
N ILE A 95 -1.33 2.66 -19.57
CA ILE A 95 -2.21 3.50 -18.74
C ILE A 95 -2.99 4.56 -19.53
N GLY A 96 -2.94 4.57 -20.87
CA GLY A 96 -3.51 5.63 -21.70
C GLY A 96 -2.48 6.56 -22.33
N GLN A 97 -1.20 6.37 -22.03
CA GLN A 97 -0.07 7.09 -22.62
C GLN A 97 1.20 6.24 -22.60
N ASN A 98 2.15 6.56 -23.48
CA ASN A 98 3.50 5.97 -23.43
C ASN A 98 4.29 6.64 -22.31
N ILE A 99 4.96 5.84 -21.49
CA ILE A 99 5.77 6.34 -20.37
C ILE A 99 7.25 6.30 -20.76
N ASP A 100 7.92 7.42 -20.57
CA ASP A 100 9.36 7.55 -20.77
C ASP A 100 10.10 7.25 -19.46
N TYR A 101 10.86 6.16 -19.46
CA TYR A 101 11.70 5.72 -18.34
C TYR A 101 13.17 6.11 -18.54
N SER A 102 13.47 7.04 -19.45
CA SER A 102 14.81 7.61 -19.58
C SER A 102 15.15 8.47 -18.36
N ASP A 103 16.44 8.52 -18.00
CA ASP A 103 16.92 9.28 -16.84
C ASP A 103 16.52 10.77 -16.83
N ALA A 104 16.25 11.35 -18.01
CA ALA A 104 15.85 12.74 -18.18
C ALA A 104 14.35 12.98 -17.94
N ALA A 105 13.52 11.94 -18.06
CA ALA A 105 12.07 11.99 -17.88
C ALA A 105 11.61 11.49 -16.50
N MET A 106 12.57 11.17 -15.61
CA MET A 106 12.30 10.66 -14.27
C MET A 106 12.69 11.65 -13.18
N LEU A 107 11.92 11.66 -12.09
CA LEU A 107 12.19 12.50 -10.92
C LEU A 107 12.60 11.66 -9.71
N ALA A 108 13.48 12.22 -8.91
CA ALA A 108 13.91 11.64 -7.65
C ALA A 108 12.79 11.72 -6.60
N VAL A 109 12.54 10.60 -5.92
CA VAL A 109 11.64 10.50 -4.77
C VAL A 109 12.29 9.61 -3.70
N GLN A 110 11.97 9.88 -2.44
CA GLN A 110 12.43 9.04 -1.34
C GLN A 110 11.66 7.72 -1.34
N GLN A 111 12.38 6.61 -1.26
CA GLN A 111 11.84 5.30 -0.90
C GLN A 111 12.12 5.07 0.59
N LYS A 112 11.10 4.59 1.31
CA LYS A 112 11.20 4.23 2.72
C LYS A 112 10.86 2.76 2.94
N THR A 113 11.51 2.15 3.93
CA THR A 113 11.05 0.87 4.47
C THR A 113 10.00 1.11 5.54
N ILE A 114 9.02 0.21 5.69
CA ILE A 114 8.05 0.30 6.80
C ILE A 114 8.78 0.22 8.14
N ASP A 115 9.83 -0.61 8.23
CA ASP A 115 10.64 -0.75 9.43
C ASP A 115 11.32 0.56 9.87
N SER A 116 11.70 1.41 8.92
CA SER A 116 12.31 2.72 9.21
C SER A 116 11.39 3.69 9.95
N LEU A 117 10.07 3.48 9.88
CA LEU A 117 9.10 4.31 10.57
C LEU A 117 9.16 4.12 12.09
N ASN A 118 9.79 3.02 12.56
CA ASN A 118 9.98 2.70 13.97
C ASN A 118 8.68 2.83 14.79
N LEU A 119 7.55 2.43 14.20
CA LEU A 119 6.25 2.55 14.84
C LEU A 119 6.14 1.48 15.95
N PRO A 120 5.71 1.86 17.17
CA PRO A 120 5.52 0.91 18.25
C PRO A 120 4.35 -0.04 18.00
N ARG A 121 3.44 0.35 17.10
CA ARG A 121 2.25 -0.40 16.72
C ARG A 121 1.90 -0.16 15.25
N VAL A 122 1.51 -1.23 14.57
CA VAL A 122 0.87 -1.24 13.25
C VAL A 122 -0.17 -2.34 13.27
N ASP A 123 -1.42 -2.03 12.95
CA ASP A 123 -2.52 -3.00 13.01
C ASP A 123 -3.02 -3.38 11.62
N LEU A 124 -2.93 -2.45 10.65
CA LEU A 124 -3.38 -2.63 9.27
C LEU A 124 -2.31 -2.13 8.29
N ILE A 125 -2.06 -2.88 7.22
CA ILE A 125 -1.24 -2.42 6.08
C ILE A 125 -1.98 -2.73 4.78
N LYS A 126 -2.28 -1.71 3.98
CA LYS A 126 -2.60 -1.89 2.57
C LYS A 126 -1.31 -1.75 1.74
N ILE A 127 -1.10 -2.68 0.83
CA ILE A 127 0.02 -2.71 -0.12
C ILE A 127 -0.55 -2.80 -1.53
N ASP A 128 -0.45 -1.71 -2.27
CA ASP A 128 -0.92 -1.57 -3.65
C ASP A 128 0.01 -0.58 -4.33
N VAL A 129 1.19 -1.08 -4.72
CA VAL A 129 2.32 -0.25 -5.14
C VAL A 129 2.79 -0.62 -6.55
N GLU A 130 1.86 -1.19 -7.33
CA GLU A 130 1.99 -1.43 -8.76
C GLU A 130 3.26 -2.22 -9.11
N GLY A 131 3.42 -3.40 -8.49
CA GLY A 131 4.50 -4.36 -8.80
C GLY A 131 5.68 -4.33 -7.83
N MET A 132 5.62 -3.52 -6.78
CA MET A 132 6.64 -3.44 -5.72
C MET A 132 6.21 -4.13 -4.40
N GLU A 133 5.16 -4.94 -4.41
CA GLU A 133 4.55 -5.53 -3.20
C GLU A 133 5.55 -6.38 -2.41
N VAL A 134 6.37 -7.18 -3.11
CA VAL A 134 7.42 -7.99 -2.48
C VAL A 134 8.51 -7.12 -1.87
N ASP A 135 8.89 -6.01 -2.52
CA ASP A 135 9.85 -5.05 -1.97
C ASP A 135 9.31 -4.42 -0.68
N VAL A 136 8.02 -4.06 -0.64
CA VAL A 136 7.37 -3.53 0.56
C VAL A 136 7.40 -4.55 1.71
N LEU A 137 7.05 -5.81 1.43
CA LEU A 137 7.08 -6.88 2.41
C LEU A 137 8.50 -7.09 2.98
N GLN A 138 9.52 -7.07 2.13
CA GLN A 138 10.92 -7.15 2.56
C GLN A 138 11.35 -5.96 3.42
N GLY A 139 10.83 -4.76 3.14
CA GLY A 139 11.06 -3.55 3.94
C GLY A 139 10.22 -3.48 5.23
N ALA A 140 9.39 -4.49 5.51
CA ALA A 140 8.47 -4.51 6.65
C ALA A 140 8.70 -5.68 7.59
N VAL A 141 9.76 -6.48 7.39
CA VAL A 141 9.99 -7.75 8.10
C VAL A 141 9.96 -7.58 9.62
N GLU A 142 10.63 -6.58 10.18
CA GLU A 142 10.70 -6.41 11.63
C GLU A 142 9.38 -5.90 12.22
N THR A 143 8.64 -5.08 11.47
CA THR A 143 7.30 -4.63 11.81
C THR A 143 6.29 -5.76 11.74
N ILE A 144 6.35 -6.61 10.71
CA ILE A 144 5.48 -7.78 10.55
C ILE A 144 5.69 -8.75 11.71
N LYS A 145 6.94 -9.07 12.06
CA LYS A 145 7.24 -9.96 13.19
C LYS A 145 6.74 -9.41 14.53
N ARG A 146 6.95 -8.12 14.77
CA ARG A 146 6.63 -7.45 16.05
C ARG A 146 5.15 -7.18 16.21
N CYS A 147 4.54 -6.54 15.22
CA CYS A 147 3.19 -5.99 15.30
C CYS A 147 2.13 -6.94 14.75
N LYS A 148 2.51 -7.85 13.85
CA LYS A 148 1.61 -8.82 13.20
C LYS A 148 0.34 -8.17 12.61
N PRO A 149 0.46 -7.08 11.82
CA PRO A 149 -0.70 -6.38 11.28
C PRO A 149 -1.49 -7.29 10.33
N MET A 150 -2.81 -7.09 10.23
CA MET A 150 -3.57 -7.61 9.09
C MET A 150 -3.15 -6.83 7.83
N MET A 151 -3.07 -7.53 6.69
CA MET A 151 -2.59 -6.91 5.45
C MET A 151 -3.54 -7.15 4.29
N THR A 152 -3.78 -6.13 3.48
CA THR A 152 -4.45 -6.25 2.17
C THR A 152 -3.44 -5.97 1.07
N ILE A 153 -3.17 -6.94 0.19
CA ILE A 153 -2.09 -6.85 -0.80
C ILE A 153 -2.69 -7.05 -2.18
N GLU A 154 -2.45 -6.11 -3.10
CA GLU A 154 -2.85 -6.25 -4.49
C GLU A 154 -1.97 -7.30 -5.19
N ILE A 155 -2.55 -8.12 -6.07
CA ILE A 155 -1.83 -9.20 -6.76
C ILE A 155 -1.90 -9.13 -8.29
N ILE A 156 -2.26 -7.97 -8.87
CA ILE A 156 -2.38 -7.83 -10.33
C ILE A 156 -0.99 -7.86 -11.01
N LYS A 157 -0.02 -7.10 -10.48
CA LYS A 157 1.29 -6.87 -11.11
C LYS A 157 2.47 -7.50 -10.39
N THR A 158 2.20 -8.36 -9.41
CA THR A 158 3.21 -8.98 -8.57
C THR A 158 3.18 -10.49 -8.66
N ASP A 159 4.29 -11.12 -8.24
CA ASP A 159 4.36 -12.56 -8.14
C ASP A 159 3.57 -13.02 -6.90
N LYS A 160 2.31 -13.38 -7.13
CA LYS A 160 1.41 -13.93 -6.11
C LYS A 160 2.05 -15.08 -5.33
N VAL A 161 2.78 -15.98 -5.99
CA VAL A 161 3.39 -17.15 -5.35
C VAL A 161 4.47 -16.70 -4.38
N GLN A 162 5.27 -15.70 -4.76
CA GLN A 162 6.29 -15.12 -3.89
C GLN A 162 5.68 -14.39 -2.69
N VAL A 163 4.60 -13.62 -2.90
CA VAL A 163 3.85 -12.96 -1.82
C VAL A 163 3.29 -13.98 -0.83
N GLU A 164 2.58 -15.00 -1.31
CA GLU A 164 2.01 -16.04 -0.46
C GLU A 164 3.08 -16.83 0.30
N ALA A 165 4.19 -17.17 -0.36
CA ALA A 165 5.32 -17.85 0.28
C ALA A 165 5.95 -16.99 1.39
N PHE A 166 6.13 -15.69 1.16
CA PHE A 166 6.62 -14.77 2.18
C PHE A 166 5.67 -14.71 3.38
N LEU A 167 4.37 -14.54 3.13
CA LEU A 167 3.35 -14.43 4.18
C LEU A 167 3.28 -15.71 5.02
N MET A 168 3.23 -16.87 4.37
CA MET A 168 3.21 -18.17 5.04
C MET A 168 4.45 -18.36 5.93
N LEU A 169 5.65 -17.98 5.45
CA LEU A 169 6.88 -18.03 6.23
C LEU A 169 6.82 -17.17 7.51
N HIS A 170 6.05 -16.08 7.48
CA HIS A 170 5.87 -15.17 8.62
C HIS A 170 4.62 -15.47 9.45
N GLY A 171 4.00 -16.64 9.27
CA GLY A 171 2.88 -17.08 10.11
C GLY A 171 1.51 -16.53 9.69
N TYR A 172 1.36 -16.10 8.44
CA TYR A 172 0.09 -15.59 7.93
C TYR A 172 -0.68 -16.65 7.15
N GLN A 173 -1.99 -16.64 7.34
CA GLN A 173 -2.96 -17.27 6.46
C GLN A 173 -3.48 -16.24 5.45
N THR A 174 -3.58 -16.63 4.19
CA THR A 174 -4.07 -15.78 3.10
C THR A 174 -5.49 -16.17 2.70
N TYR A 175 -6.25 -15.16 2.31
CA TYR A 175 -7.63 -15.27 1.88
C TYR A 175 -7.83 -14.48 0.58
N PRO A 176 -8.31 -15.11 -0.51
CA PRO A 176 -8.57 -14.41 -1.76
C PRO A 176 -9.66 -13.34 -1.61
N MET A 177 -9.43 -12.15 -2.16
CA MET A 177 -10.37 -11.02 -2.15
C MET A 177 -10.37 -10.32 -3.53
N GLY A 178 -10.86 -11.03 -4.54
CA GLY A 178 -10.83 -10.55 -5.93
C GLY A 178 -9.40 -10.41 -6.45
N ILE A 179 -9.03 -9.19 -6.82
CA ILE A 179 -7.66 -8.83 -7.27
C ILE A 179 -6.68 -8.64 -6.11
N ASN A 180 -7.14 -8.80 -4.86
CA ASN A 180 -6.33 -8.65 -3.65
C ASN A 180 -6.26 -9.97 -2.87
N ILE A 181 -5.32 -10.02 -1.93
CA ILE A 181 -5.28 -11.00 -0.85
C ILE A 181 -5.44 -10.27 0.48
N LEU A 182 -6.27 -10.81 1.36
CA LEU A 182 -6.26 -10.50 2.79
C LEU A 182 -5.36 -11.50 3.51
N ALA A 183 -4.39 -11.01 4.27
CA ALA A 183 -3.47 -11.82 5.06
C ALA A 183 -3.66 -11.54 6.54
N ILE A 184 -3.88 -12.59 7.32
CA ILE A 184 -4.05 -12.51 8.78
C ILE A 184 -3.09 -13.45 9.48
N HIS A 185 -2.40 -12.97 10.51
CA HIS A 185 -1.48 -13.77 11.29
C HIS A 185 -2.25 -14.84 12.08
N HIS A 186 -1.74 -16.07 12.18
CA HIS A 186 -2.42 -17.19 12.84
C HIS A 186 -2.74 -16.96 14.33
N SER A 187 -2.12 -15.96 14.95
CA SER A 187 -2.35 -15.59 16.36
C SER A 187 -3.36 -14.45 16.52
N ASP A 188 -3.88 -13.89 15.43
CA ASP A 188 -4.89 -12.85 15.49
C ASP A 188 -6.26 -13.48 15.81
N PRO A 189 -6.94 -13.05 16.89
CA PRO A 189 -8.27 -13.58 17.23
C PRO A 189 -9.33 -13.25 16.16
N GLY A 190 -9.12 -12.22 15.35
CA GLY A 190 -9.96 -11.83 14.23
C GLY A 190 -10.16 -12.94 13.18
N ILE A 191 -9.25 -13.92 13.13
CA ILE A 191 -9.33 -15.04 12.18
C ILE A 191 -10.63 -15.85 12.32
N THR A 192 -11.21 -15.92 13.52
CA THR A 192 -12.47 -16.65 13.76
C THR A 192 -13.69 -15.97 13.17
N HIS A 193 -13.57 -14.69 12.80
CA HIS A 193 -14.65 -13.91 12.20
C HIS A 193 -14.66 -14.02 10.67
N ILE A 194 -13.65 -14.66 10.07
CA ILE A 194 -13.51 -14.80 8.63
C ILE A 194 -14.12 -16.10 8.14
N ASN A 195 -15.11 -15.96 7.26
CA ASN A 195 -15.65 -17.06 6.48
C ASN A 195 -15.26 -16.88 5.02
N THR A 196 -14.59 -17.87 4.45
CA THR A 196 -14.32 -17.92 3.01
C THR A 196 -15.53 -18.47 2.27
N THR A 197 -15.95 -17.79 1.21
CA THR A 197 -16.94 -18.27 0.24
C THR A 197 -16.28 -18.48 -1.12
N GLU A 198 -16.99 -19.11 -2.05
CA GLU A 198 -16.54 -19.23 -3.45
C GLU A 198 -16.31 -17.85 -4.12
N THR A 199 -16.95 -16.79 -3.61
CA THR A 199 -16.90 -15.43 -4.16
C THR A 199 -16.02 -14.45 -3.39
N GLY A 200 -15.39 -14.87 -2.28
CA GLY A 200 -14.51 -14.03 -1.48
C GLY A 200 -14.58 -14.29 0.02
N ILE A 201 -14.63 -13.23 0.81
CA ILE A 201 -14.59 -13.27 2.27
C ILE A 201 -15.82 -12.60 2.84
N ASN A 202 -16.47 -13.27 3.79
CA ASN A 202 -17.51 -12.70 4.63
C ASN A 202 -17.00 -12.56 6.06
N LEU A 203 -17.25 -11.39 6.65
CA LEU A 203 -16.99 -11.13 8.06
C LEU A 203 -18.25 -11.37 8.88
N THR A 204 -18.13 -12.15 9.94
CA THR A 204 -19.19 -12.34 10.94
C THR A 204 -18.93 -11.36 12.08
N ILE A 205 -19.75 -10.31 12.17
CA ILE A 205 -19.68 -9.29 13.22
C ILE A 205 -20.69 -9.63 14.32
#